data_AF-A0A4P9K750-F1
#
_entry.id   AF-A0A4P9K750-F1
#
_cell.length_a   1.000
_cell.length_b   1.000
_cell.length_c   1.000
_cell.angle_alpha   90.00
_cell.angle_beta   90.00
_cell.angle_gamma   90.00
#
_symmetry.space_group_name_H-M   'P 1'
#
loop_
_entity.id
_entity.type
_entity.pdbx_description
1 polymer ?
#
loop_
_entity_poly.entity_id
_entity_poly.type
_entity_poly.pdbx_seq_one_letter_code
_entity_poly.pdbx_strand_id
1 'polypeptide(L)'
;MEYQDSNSERRNLVAISMAFIIYHLAGGEITNGGQLKLQAINVTFHNPEYLTLIAWIILFWFLLRYWQTSREIISNSFAHERGQLVKNKFMQNFLLHQAATEIRKKFDLPKTRTIKTIPMANQHYVNFRCIVEFNDNKGIKNSAQHTLNIETNKYARTMINTHIALTRPAFTSTVMPYILFFLAVALNSPWEKLV
;
A
#
# COMPACT_ATOMS: atom_id res chain seq x y z
N MET A 1 1.80 6.90 27.40
CA MET A 1 1.68 6.24 26.09
C MET A 1 0.43 6.78 25.42
N GLU A 2 0.58 7.88 24.68
CA GLU A 2 -0.49 8.38 23.82
C GLU A 2 -0.44 7.55 22.54
N TYR A 3 -1.35 6.60 22.40
CA TYR A 3 -1.69 6.01 21.10
C TYR A 3 -2.50 7.04 20.29
N GLN A 4 -1.95 8.24 20.13
CA GLN A 4 -2.52 9.24 19.26
C GLN A 4 -2.21 8.76 17.84
N ASP A 5 -3.20 8.15 17.20
CA ASP A 5 -3.16 7.98 15.76
C ASP A 5 -2.87 9.35 15.15
N SER A 6 -1.63 9.57 14.70
CA SER A 6 -1.10 10.87 14.28
C SER A 6 -1.78 11.40 13.02
N ASN A 7 -2.65 10.60 12.40
CA ASN A 7 -3.39 10.96 11.21
C ASN A 7 -4.89 11.05 11.54
N SER A 8 -5.32 12.26 11.88
CA SER A 8 -6.72 12.56 12.24
C SER A 8 -7.69 12.26 11.09
N GLU A 9 -7.24 12.49 9.86
CA GLU A 9 -7.99 12.32 8.63
C GLU A 9 -8.27 10.84 8.36
N ARG A 10 -7.28 9.97 8.60
CA ARG A 10 -7.45 8.52 8.54
C ARG A 10 -8.53 8.06 9.50
N ARG A 11 -8.41 8.48 10.76
CA ARG A 11 -9.35 8.10 11.82
C ARG A 11 -10.77 8.56 11.50
N ASN A 12 -10.92 9.78 11.00
CA ASN A 12 -12.24 10.31 10.63
C ASN A 12 -12.87 9.51 9.49
N LEU A 13 -12.13 9.21 8.42
CA LEU A 13 -12.63 8.39 7.30
C LEU A 13 -13.01 6.97 7.74
N VAL A 14 -12.17 6.33 8.56
CA VAL A 14 -12.42 4.99 9.10
C VAL A 14 -13.66 4.99 10.00
N ALA A 15 -13.76 5.96 10.91
CA ALA A 15 -14.89 6.08 11.83
C ALA A 15 -16.21 6.29 11.09
N ILE A 16 -16.28 7.23 10.14
CA ILE A 16 -17.50 7.48 9.38
C ILE A 16 -17.86 6.28 8.49
N SER A 17 -16.88 5.63 7.85
CA SER A 17 -17.15 4.46 7.01
C SER A 17 -17.69 3.30 7.84
N MET A 18 -17.12 3.05 9.03
CA MET A 18 -17.65 2.05 9.96
C MET A 18 -19.06 2.41 10.44
N ALA A 19 -19.36 3.67 10.71
CA ALA A 19 -20.72 4.09 11.09
C ALA A 19 -21.75 3.74 10.00
N PHE A 20 -21.44 3.99 8.73
CA PHE A 20 -22.27 3.61 7.59
C PHE A 20 -22.45 2.09 7.45
N ILE A 21 -21.36 1.32 7.62
CA ILE A 21 -21.42 -0.15 7.56
C ILE A 21 -22.28 -0.70 8.71
N ILE A 22 -22.05 -0.24 9.93
CA ILE A 22 -22.81 -0.67 11.11
C ILE A 22 -24.28 -0.29 10.98
N TYR A 23 -24.58 0.92 10.49
CA TYR A 23 -25.96 1.36 10.24
C TYR A 23 -26.69 0.40 9.29
N HIS A 24 -26.05 0.03 8.18
CA HIS A 24 -26.62 -0.94 7.24
C HIS A 24 -26.81 -2.32 7.88
N LEU A 25 -25.77 -2.86 8.55
CA LEU A 25 -25.83 -4.18 9.18
C LEU A 25 -26.83 -4.26 10.33
N ALA A 26 -27.10 -3.15 11.01
CA ALA A 26 -28.12 -3.06 12.06
C ALA A 26 -29.56 -3.02 11.50
N GLY A 27 -29.75 -3.10 10.17
CA GLY A 27 -31.05 -2.94 9.54
C GLY A 27 -31.56 -1.51 9.58
N GLY A 28 -30.65 -0.53 9.60
CA GLY A 28 -30.98 0.88 9.57
C GLY A 28 -31.70 1.23 8.27
N GLU A 29 -32.99 1.52 8.39
CA GLU A 29 -33.80 2.00 7.27
C GLU A 29 -34.47 3.32 7.62
N ILE A 30 -34.43 4.26 6.67
CA ILE A 30 -35.22 5.46 6.75
C ILE A 30 -36.58 5.11 6.17
N THR A 31 -37.53 4.74 7.03
CA THR A 31 -38.91 4.54 6.60
C THR A 31 -39.47 5.85 6.05
N ASN A 32 -40.08 5.81 4.87
CA ASN A 32 -40.74 6.92 4.16
C ASN A 32 -41.88 7.61 4.93
N GLY A 33 -42.09 7.28 6.21
CA GLY A 33 -43.10 7.86 7.11
C GLY A 33 -42.60 9.03 7.96
N GLY A 34 -41.44 9.64 7.64
CA GLY A 34 -41.02 10.92 8.20
C GLY A 34 -40.65 10.94 9.69
N GLN A 35 -40.49 9.79 10.35
CA GLN A 35 -40.13 9.72 11.77
C GLN A 35 -38.86 8.90 11.99
N LEU A 36 -37.70 9.55 11.82
CA LEU A 36 -36.45 9.03 12.37
C LEU A 36 -36.50 9.24 13.90
N LYS A 37 -36.79 8.17 14.67
CA LYS A 37 -36.71 8.19 16.14
C LYS A 37 -35.37 7.61 16.58
N LEU A 38 -34.46 8.47 17.04
CA LEU A 38 -33.27 8.00 17.74
C LEU A 38 -33.70 7.49 19.12
N GLN A 39 -33.56 6.19 19.39
CA GLN A 39 -34.05 5.60 20.65
C GLN A 39 -33.44 6.24 21.91
N ALA A 40 -32.29 6.91 21.79
CA ALA A 40 -31.61 7.58 22.89
C ALA A 40 -32.00 9.06 23.07
N ILE A 41 -32.62 9.71 22.08
CA ILE A 41 -32.95 11.13 22.11
C ILE A 41 -34.29 11.35 21.39
N ASN A 42 -35.29 11.92 22.08
CA ASN A 42 -36.58 12.32 21.50
C ASN A 42 -36.41 13.50 20.53
N VAL A 43 -35.74 13.28 19.40
CA VAL A 43 -35.62 14.23 18.29
C VAL A 43 -36.39 13.66 17.11
N THR A 44 -37.31 14.45 16.57
CA THR A 44 -38.08 14.14 15.37
C THR A 44 -37.58 15.02 14.22
N PHE A 45 -37.11 14.39 13.15
CA PHE A 45 -36.65 15.08 11.95
C PHE A 45 -37.80 15.18 10.93
N HIS A 46 -38.14 16.39 10.51
CA HIS A 46 -39.20 16.63 9.52
C HIS A 46 -38.78 16.20 8.10
N ASN A 47 -37.50 16.34 7.75
CA ASN A 47 -36.95 16.00 6.44
C ASN A 47 -35.70 15.10 6.59
N PRO A 48 -35.87 13.80 6.86
CA PRO A 48 -34.73 12.89 7.09
C PRO A 48 -33.83 12.69 5.86
N GLU A 49 -34.32 13.02 4.66
CA GLU A 49 -33.56 12.96 3.41
C GLU A 49 -32.33 13.89 3.44
N TYR A 50 -32.47 15.11 3.96
CA TYR A 50 -31.34 16.05 4.06
C TYR A 50 -30.27 15.56 5.04
N LEU A 51 -30.67 14.85 6.10
CA LEU A 51 -29.72 14.26 7.05
C LEU A 51 -28.85 13.21 6.36
N THR A 52 -29.46 12.39 5.50
CA THR A 52 -28.77 11.39 4.67
C THR A 52 -27.79 12.05 3.72
N LEU A 53 -28.24 13.10 3.02
CA LEU A 53 -27.40 13.86 2.10
C LEU A 53 -26.20 14.49 2.82
N ILE A 54 -26.40 15.08 4.01
CA ILE A 54 -25.32 15.64 4.84
C ILE A 54 -24.33 14.54 5.24
N ALA A 55 -24.80 13.37 5.66
CA ALA A 55 -23.94 12.26 6.04
C ALA A 55 -23.05 11.81 4.86
N TRP A 56 -23.61 11.74 3.66
CA TRP A 56 -22.86 11.45 2.44
C TRP A 56 -21.82 12.53 2.11
N ILE A 57 -22.20 13.81 2.19
CA ILE A 57 -21.26 14.93 1.99
C ILE A 57 -20.08 14.81 2.97
N ILE A 58 -20.34 14.53 4.24
CA ILE A 58 -19.31 14.36 5.27
C ILE A 58 -18.40 13.15 4.93
N LEU A 59 -18.97 12.03 4.51
CA LEU A 59 -18.22 10.84 4.11
C LEU A 59 -17.25 11.15 2.94
N PHE A 60 -17.75 11.79 1.87
CA PHE A 60 -16.92 12.19 0.73
C PHE A 60 -15.90 13.27 1.08
N TRP A 61 -16.26 14.21 1.96
CA TRP A 61 -15.34 15.23 2.45
C TRP A 61 -14.15 14.59 3.19
N PHE A 62 -14.40 13.62 4.07
CA PHE A 62 -13.32 12.90 4.75
C PHE A 62 -12.48 12.05 3.79
N LEU A 63 -13.07 11.46 2.76
CA LEU A 63 -12.30 10.79 1.70
C LEU A 63 -11.34 11.77 1.01
N LEU A 64 -11.85 12.94 0.60
CA LEU A 64 -11.05 13.95 -0.09
C LEU A 64 -9.89 14.45 0.79
N ARG A 65 -10.17 14.76 2.06
CA ARG A 65 -9.14 15.20 3.02
C ARG A 65 -8.10 14.12 3.25
N TYR A 66 -8.52 12.87 3.42
CA TYR A 66 -7.61 11.75 3.58
C TYR A 66 -6.73 11.55 2.34
N TRP A 67 -7.30 11.67 1.14
CA TRP A 67 -6.53 11.59 -0.12
C TRP A 67 -5.47 12.67 -0.23
N GLN A 68 -5.80 13.91 0.13
CA GLN A 68 -4.84 15.03 0.11
C GLN A 68 -3.67 14.80 1.07
N THR A 69 -3.95 14.42 2.31
CA THR A 69 -2.91 14.24 3.35
C THR A 69 -2.09 12.95 3.16
N SER A 70 -2.71 11.89 2.65
CA SER A 70 -2.03 10.59 2.54
C SER A 70 -0.98 10.55 1.44
N ARG A 71 -1.12 11.31 0.34
CA ARG A 71 -0.17 11.26 -0.80
C ARG A 71 1.30 11.44 -0.41
N GLU A 72 1.60 12.42 0.42
CA GLU A 72 2.99 12.70 0.83
C GLU A 72 3.52 11.66 1.81
N ILE A 73 2.68 11.27 2.78
CA ILE A 73 3.02 10.25 3.78
C ILE A 73 3.29 8.90 3.10
N ILE A 74 2.48 8.54 2.11
CA ILE A 74 2.65 7.33 1.28
C ILE A 74 3.99 7.39 0.59
N SER A 75 4.28 8.44 -0.19
CA SER A 75 5.53 8.51 -0.96
C SER A 75 6.77 8.30 -0.07
N ASN A 76 6.82 9.01 1.07
CA ASN A 76 7.94 8.95 1.99
C ASN A 76 8.04 7.61 2.74
N SER A 77 6.90 7.08 3.21
CA SER A 77 6.87 5.80 3.93
C SER A 77 7.23 4.64 3.02
N PHE A 78 6.71 4.62 1.79
CA PHE A 78 7.04 3.58 0.81
C PHE A 78 8.52 3.66 0.39
N ALA A 79 9.10 4.85 0.22
CA ALA A 79 10.52 4.99 -0.06
C ALA A 79 11.38 4.43 1.08
N HIS A 80 11.01 4.74 2.33
CA HIS A 80 11.71 4.23 3.51
C HIS A 80 11.59 2.69 3.64
N GLU A 81 10.38 2.15 3.49
CA GLU A 81 10.13 0.70 3.57
C GLU A 81 10.83 -0.08 2.46
N ARG A 82 10.87 0.46 1.24
CA ARG A 82 11.66 -0.10 0.13
C ARG A 82 13.14 -0.19 0.50
N GLY A 83 13.71 0.89 1.07
CA GLY A 83 15.09 0.89 1.53
C GLY A 83 15.38 -0.19 2.58
N GLN A 84 14.45 -0.44 3.50
CA GLN A 84 14.58 -1.53 4.47
C GLN A 84 14.46 -2.91 3.82
N LEU A 85 13.60 -3.06 2.82
CA LEU A 85 13.40 -4.34 2.13
C LEU A 85 14.59 -4.76 1.31
N VAL A 86 15.31 -3.82 0.69
CA VAL A 86 16.56 -4.12 -0.01
C VAL A 86 17.63 -4.66 0.96
N LYS A 87 17.53 -4.36 2.26
CA LYS A 87 18.40 -4.93 3.31
C LYS A 87 17.96 -6.31 3.81
N ASN A 88 16.76 -6.77 3.46
CA ASN A 88 16.27 -8.08 3.87
C ASN A 88 17.07 -9.19 3.16
N LYS A 89 17.55 -10.18 3.90
CA LYS A 89 18.37 -11.30 3.38
C LYS A 89 17.71 -12.03 2.20
N PHE A 90 16.40 -12.26 2.26
CA PHE A 90 15.66 -12.89 1.16
C PHE A 90 15.69 -12.03 -0.10
N MET A 91 15.42 -10.74 0.05
CA MET A 91 15.42 -9.78 -1.07
C MET A 91 16.82 -9.59 -1.64
N GLN A 92 17.84 -9.50 -0.78
CA GLN A 92 19.24 -9.45 -1.20
C GLN A 92 19.61 -10.67 -2.03
N ASN A 93 19.27 -11.88 -1.56
CA ASN A 93 19.55 -13.11 -2.31
C ASN A 93 18.87 -13.10 -3.69
N PHE A 94 17.62 -12.63 -3.77
CA PHE A 94 16.91 -12.49 -5.03
C PHE A 94 17.60 -11.48 -5.98
N LEU A 95 17.96 -10.30 -5.49
CA LEU A 95 18.65 -9.26 -6.27
C LEU A 95 20.05 -9.71 -6.72
N LEU A 96 20.78 -10.40 -5.85
CA LEU A 96 22.07 -11.01 -6.18
C LEU A 96 21.93 -12.07 -7.28
N HIS A 97 20.88 -12.90 -7.23
CA HIS A 97 20.59 -13.88 -8.26
C HIS A 97 20.24 -13.23 -9.62
N GLN A 98 19.46 -12.16 -9.60
CA GLN A 98 19.18 -11.32 -10.78
C GLN A 98 20.47 -10.75 -11.38
N ALA A 99 21.34 -10.16 -10.54
CA ALA A 99 22.61 -9.57 -10.98
C ALA A 99 23.51 -10.62 -11.63
N ALA A 100 23.64 -11.78 -10.99
CA ALA A 100 24.40 -12.90 -11.53
C ALA A 100 23.87 -13.35 -12.90
N THR A 101 22.54 -13.35 -13.08
CA THR A 101 21.88 -13.73 -14.34
C THR A 101 22.13 -12.71 -15.44
N GLU A 102 22.07 -11.41 -15.15
CA GLU A 102 22.36 -10.35 -16.14
C GLU A 102 23.83 -10.36 -16.58
N ILE A 103 24.75 -10.52 -15.63
CA ILE A 103 26.19 -10.60 -15.92
C ILE A 103 26.51 -11.87 -16.71
N ARG A 104 25.89 -13.00 -16.36
CA ARG A 104 26.04 -14.24 -17.11
C ARG A 104 25.66 -14.05 -18.58
N LYS A 105 24.57 -13.34 -18.86
CA LYS A 105 24.16 -13.00 -20.24
C LYS A 105 25.13 -12.03 -20.90
N LYS A 106 25.61 -11.02 -20.17
CA LYS A 106 26.52 -9.98 -20.70
C LYS A 106 27.88 -10.53 -21.12
N PHE A 107 28.41 -11.52 -20.39
CA PHE A 107 29.73 -12.12 -20.63
C PHE A 107 29.66 -13.53 -21.23
N ASP A 108 28.49 -13.98 -21.67
CA ASP A 108 28.24 -15.31 -22.23
C ASP A 108 28.82 -16.46 -21.38
N LEU A 109 28.61 -16.39 -20.07
CA LEU A 109 29.21 -17.33 -19.12
C LEU A 109 28.38 -18.62 -19.02
N PRO A 110 29.02 -19.82 -18.96
CA PRO A 110 28.29 -21.07 -18.81
C PRO A 110 27.61 -21.20 -17.45
N LYS A 111 26.50 -21.97 -17.40
CA LYS A 111 25.67 -22.13 -16.20
C LYS A 111 26.41 -22.75 -14.99
N THR A 112 27.47 -23.48 -15.25
CA THR A 112 28.24 -24.25 -14.26
C THR A 112 29.25 -23.42 -13.46
N ARG A 113 29.54 -22.17 -13.86
CA ARG A 113 30.50 -21.34 -13.11
C ARG A 113 29.91 -20.71 -11.87
N THR A 114 30.66 -20.80 -10.78
CA THR A 114 30.38 -20.14 -9.52
C THR A 114 30.53 -18.63 -9.69
N ILE A 115 29.43 -17.92 -9.53
CA ILE A 115 29.40 -16.46 -9.49
C ILE A 115 29.29 -16.09 -8.01
N LYS A 116 30.30 -15.40 -7.47
CA LYS A 116 30.18 -14.81 -6.14
C LYS A 116 29.71 -13.38 -6.27
N THR A 117 28.62 -13.07 -5.58
CA THR A 117 28.00 -11.74 -5.60
C THR A 117 28.06 -11.16 -4.20
N ILE A 118 28.73 -10.02 -4.04
CA ILE A 118 28.91 -9.37 -2.74
C ILE A 118 28.11 -8.06 -2.74
N PRO A 119 27.12 -7.88 -1.85
CA PRO A 119 26.41 -6.62 -1.71
C PRO A 119 27.33 -5.52 -1.20
N MET A 120 27.29 -4.33 -1.79
CA MET A 120 28.03 -3.17 -1.26
C MET A 120 27.29 -2.54 -0.08
N ALA A 121 28.00 -1.90 0.85
CA ALA A 121 27.44 -1.29 2.07
C ALA A 121 26.53 -0.07 1.80
N ASN A 122 26.80 0.70 0.74
CA ASN A 122 26.00 1.86 0.33
C ASN A 122 24.92 1.45 -0.69
N GLN A 123 23.84 0.86 -0.18
CA GLN A 123 22.66 0.53 -0.98
C GLN A 123 21.66 1.68 -0.93
N HIS A 124 21.41 2.32 -2.08
CA HIS A 124 20.26 3.19 -2.24
C HIS A 124 19.06 2.33 -2.66
N TYR A 125 17.85 2.70 -2.22
CA TYR A 125 16.61 1.96 -2.52
C TYR A 125 16.33 1.84 -4.03
N VAL A 126 16.92 2.71 -4.85
CA VAL A 126 16.81 2.71 -6.32
C VAL A 126 17.87 1.81 -6.96
N ASN A 127 19.07 1.74 -6.38
CA ASN A 127 20.25 1.15 -7.02
C ASN A 127 20.89 0.11 -6.10
N PHE A 128 20.75 -1.16 -6.48
CA PHE A 128 21.44 -2.26 -5.84
C PHE A 128 22.81 -2.46 -6.49
N ARG A 129 23.88 -2.15 -5.75
CA ARG A 129 25.26 -2.33 -6.21
C ARG A 129 25.84 -3.63 -5.66
N CYS A 130 26.43 -4.41 -6.54
CA CYS A 130 27.14 -5.62 -6.16
C CYS A 130 28.45 -5.76 -6.93
N ILE A 131 29.42 -6.42 -6.30
CA ILE A 131 30.62 -6.89 -6.96
C ILE A 131 30.37 -8.34 -7.35
N VAL A 132 30.63 -8.65 -8.61
CA VAL A 132 30.46 -9.99 -9.13
C VAL A 132 31.81 -10.52 -9.57
N GLU A 133 32.25 -11.56 -8.87
CA GLU A 133 33.48 -12.28 -9.17
C GLU A 133 33.14 -13.52 -10.00
N PHE A 134 33.82 -13.66 -11.14
CA PHE A 134 33.67 -14.80 -12.03
C PHE A 134 35.01 -15.20 -12.65
N ASN A 135 35.17 -16.48 -12.99
CA ASN A 135 36.29 -16.94 -13.78
C ASN A 135 35.94 -16.87 -15.27
N ASP A 136 36.84 -16.35 -16.09
CA ASP A 136 36.72 -16.43 -17.55
C ASP A 136 37.05 -17.84 -18.08
N ASN A 137 36.83 -18.08 -19.37
CA ASN A 137 37.11 -19.32 -20.09
C ASN A 137 38.55 -19.79 -19.98
N LYS A 138 39.46 -18.88 -19.65
CA LYS A 138 40.87 -19.14 -19.41
C LYS A 138 41.21 -19.38 -17.92
N GLY A 139 40.23 -19.45 -17.03
CA GLY A 139 40.43 -19.60 -15.59
C GLY A 139 40.89 -18.32 -14.86
N ILE A 140 40.94 -17.19 -15.56
CA ILE A 140 41.33 -15.89 -15.00
C ILE A 140 40.19 -15.35 -14.13
N LYS A 141 40.50 -14.98 -12.88
CA LYS A 141 39.56 -14.32 -11.96
C LYS A 141 39.32 -12.89 -12.43
N ASN A 142 38.08 -12.58 -12.78
CA ASN A 142 37.62 -11.24 -13.09
C ASN A 142 36.62 -10.78 -12.03
N SER A 143 36.64 -9.48 -11.74
CA SER A 143 35.62 -8.83 -10.93
C SER A 143 34.97 -7.72 -11.75
N ALA A 144 33.65 -7.67 -11.72
CA ALA A 144 32.87 -6.61 -12.35
C ALA A 144 31.93 -6.00 -11.31
N GLN A 145 31.93 -4.68 -11.23
CA GLN A 145 30.91 -3.97 -10.49
C GLN A 145 29.65 -3.89 -11.35
N HIS A 146 28.52 -4.32 -10.79
CA HIS A 146 27.22 -4.23 -11.44
C HIS A 146 26.24 -3.46 -10.58
N THR A 147 25.49 -2.58 -11.23
CA THR A 147 24.44 -1.79 -10.58
C THR A 147 23.11 -2.19 -11.20
N LEU A 148 22.27 -2.84 -10.41
CA LEU A 148 20.89 -3.09 -10.76
C LEU A 148 20.04 -1.89 -10.34
N ASN A 149 19.43 -1.25 -11.33
CA ASN A 149 18.38 -0.27 -11.05
C ASN A 149 17.06 -1.02 -10.81
N ILE A 150 16.56 -0.93 -9.58
CA ILE A 150 15.36 -1.63 -9.12
C ILE A 150 14.10 -1.07 -9.82
N GLU A 151 14.11 0.20 -10.21
CA GLU A 151 12.96 0.84 -10.85
C GLU A 151 12.78 0.41 -12.30
N THR A 152 13.88 0.14 -13.01
CA THR A 152 13.85 -0.32 -14.40
C THR A 152 13.64 -1.83 -14.51
N ASN A 153 14.06 -2.61 -13.51
CA ASN A 153 13.85 -4.05 -13.49
C ASN A 153 12.41 -4.39 -13.07
N LYS A 154 11.56 -4.73 -14.05
CA LYS A 154 10.14 -5.07 -13.86
C LYS A 154 9.92 -6.16 -12.80
N TYR A 155 10.75 -7.19 -12.78
CA TYR A 155 10.60 -8.31 -11.83
C TYR A 155 10.94 -7.89 -10.39
N ALA A 156 12.06 -7.19 -10.20
CA ALA A 156 12.45 -6.66 -8.89
C ALA A 156 11.39 -5.67 -8.37
N ARG A 157 10.92 -4.76 -9.22
CA ARG A 157 9.87 -3.80 -8.89
C ARG A 157 8.58 -4.49 -8.46
N THR A 158 8.10 -5.47 -9.22
CA THR A 158 6.86 -6.19 -8.89
C THR A 158 7.00 -6.96 -7.58
N MET A 159 8.09 -7.72 -7.40
CA MET A 159 8.29 -8.51 -6.18
C MET A 159 8.37 -7.63 -4.93
N ILE A 160 9.11 -6.52 -4.99
CA ILE A 160 9.20 -5.56 -3.88
C ILE A 160 7.83 -4.97 -3.57
N ASN A 161 7.09 -4.53 -4.59
CA ASN A 161 5.75 -3.96 -4.38
C ASN A 161 4.77 -4.97 -3.79
N THR A 162 4.77 -6.21 -4.28
CA THR A 162 3.91 -7.27 -3.74
C THR A 162 4.28 -7.59 -2.29
N HIS A 163 5.58 -7.67 -1.97
CA HIS A 163 6.01 -7.90 -0.60
C HIS A 163 5.60 -6.76 0.33
N ILE A 164 5.77 -5.50 -0.09
CA ILE A 164 5.28 -4.33 0.67
C ILE A 164 3.77 -4.42 0.89
N ALA A 165 3.01 -4.73 -0.15
CA ALA A 165 1.56 -4.84 -0.04
C ALA A 165 1.10 -5.91 0.96
N LEU A 166 1.84 -7.01 1.07
CA LEU A 166 1.48 -8.15 1.93
C LEU A 166 2.00 -8.03 3.36
N THR A 167 3.22 -7.50 3.56
CA THR A 167 3.89 -7.59 4.87
C THR A 167 3.98 -6.26 5.61
N ARG A 168 3.75 -5.12 4.92
CA ARG A 168 4.02 -3.82 5.53
C ARG A 168 2.75 -3.11 6.01
N PRO A 169 2.78 -2.59 7.25
CA PRO A 169 1.64 -1.89 7.84
C PRO A 169 1.38 -0.54 7.15
N ALA A 170 2.35 0.09 6.46
CA ALA A 170 2.11 1.33 5.73
C ALA A 170 1.12 1.14 4.58
N PHE A 171 1.20 0.02 3.85
CA PHE A 171 0.23 -0.30 2.80
C PHE A 171 -1.16 -0.50 3.40
N THR A 172 -1.26 -1.35 4.43
CA THR A 172 -2.55 -1.64 5.09
C THR A 172 -3.17 -0.37 5.69
N SER A 173 -2.39 0.44 6.41
CA SER A 173 -2.86 1.69 7.02
C SER A 173 -3.22 2.78 6.00
N THR A 174 -2.74 2.66 4.77
CA THR A 174 -3.09 3.54 3.66
C THR A 174 -4.33 3.05 2.91
N VAL A 175 -4.40 1.75 2.64
CA VAL A 175 -5.39 1.17 1.72
C VAL A 175 -6.68 0.81 2.45
N MET A 176 -6.60 0.39 3.70
CA MET A 176 -7.76 -0.02 4.48
C MET A 176 -8.85 1.06 4.60
N PRO A 177 -8.55 2.35 4.81
CA PRO A 177 -9.57 3.40 4.82
C PRO A 177 -10.33 3.52 3.49
N TYR A 178 -9.66 3.33 2.35
CA TYR A 178 -10.33 3.30 1.04
C TYR A 178 -11.22 2.07 0.89
N ILE A 179 -10.76 0.89 1.31
CA ILE A 179 -11.56 -0.35 1.27
C ILE A 179 -12.84 -0.17 2.09
N LEU A 180 -12.72 0.35 3.31
CA LEU A 180 -13.87 0.62 4.18
C LEU A 180 -14.82 1.64 3.58
N PHE A 181 -14.29 2.71 2.97
CA PHE A 181 -15.11 3.68 2.24
C PHE A 181 -15.89 3.00 1.11
N PHE A 182 -15.23 2.24 0.23
CA PHE A 182 -15.90 1.58 -0.88
C PHE A 182 -16.93 0.55 -0.41
N LEU A 183 -16.65 -0.18 0.66
CA LEU A 183 -17.60 -1.09 1.27
C LEU A 183 -18.81 -0.33 1.84
N ALA A 184 -18.59 0.79 2.53
CA ALA A 184 -19.66 1.65 3.03
C ALA A 184 -20.54 2.17 1.88
N VAL A 185 -19.93 2.59 0.76
CA VAL A 185 -20.65 3.05 -0.43
C VAL A 185 -21.44 1.92 -1.08
N ALA A 186 -20.84 0.75 -1.26
CA ALA A 186 -21.48 -0.41 -1.88
C ALA A 186 -22.70 -0.88 -1.09
N LEU A 187 -22.61 -0.93 0.24
CA LEU A 187 -23.71 -1.36 1.10
C LEU A 187 -24.84 -0.33 1.22
N ASN A 188 -24.54 0.96 1.12
CA ASN A 188 -25.51 2.03 1.35
C ASN A 188 -25.93 2.78 0.08
N SER A 189 -25.55 2.27 -1.10
CA SER A 189 -25.78 2.94 -2.38
C SER A 189 -27.27 3.30 -2.53
N PRO A 190 -27.63 4.60 -2.55
CA PRO A 190 -29.03 5.02 -2.65
C PRO A 190 -29.65 4.64 -4.00
N TRP A 191 -28.83 4.26 -4.98
CA TRP A 191 -29.22 3.96 -6.34
C TRP A 191 -29.95 2.62 -6.48
N GLU A 192 -29.80 1.69 -5.55
CA GLU A 192 -30.51 0.40 -5.59
C GLU A 192 -31.97 0.49 -5.10
N LYS A 193 -32.35 1.56 -4.39
CA LYS A 193 -33.71 1.76 -3.87
C LYS A 193 -34.59 2.64 -4.78
N LEU A 194 -34.08 3.05 -5.95
CA LEU A 194 -34.76 3.90 -6.94
C LEU A 194 -35.18 3.16 -8.22
N VAL A 195 -34.95 1.85 -8.31
CA VAL A 195 -35.40 0.95 -9.38
C VAL A 195 -36.38 -0.07 -8.80
#